data_AF-H6SRW5-F1
#
_entry.id   AF-H6SRW5-F1
#
_cell.length_a   1.000
_cell.length_b   1.000
_cell.length_c   1.000
_cell.angle_alpha   90.00
_cell.angle_beta   90.00
_cell.angle_gamma   90.00
#
_symmetry.space_group_name_H-M   'P 1'
#
loop_
_entity.id
_entity.type
_entity.pdbx_description
1 polymer ?
#
loop_
_entity_poly.entity_id
_entity_poly.type
_entity_poly.pdbx_seq_one_letter_code
_entity_poly.pdbx_strand_id
1 'polypeptide(L)'
;MMFFPPSAQGRRRFAPSGSIGLVGPEDLSSLFATTLYTGTATAGEVVTGVDLASTGGLVWNKGRSASSSHFLFDTLRGPNAYLQTNSTSYQYTATDFLSAFTTKGVTLGSSAYNVNKSGLSYVLWSFRRAPGFFDVVSYTGTGVAGTLIAHGLKTAPAFILLRNTSSEANWVAWHKGVAAGVNSVEFNTTNAWQSQGQFLGTEHTRAVFQGGSQAYYANQSGVPYIAYLWADAPRLIAAGTYVGTGSATPLSVTCGTGWDPQWLMIRRVSGGNTLIYDRVRQQARGAGPCELAANTTGIEGGQGTAPDPVLAAPGFTLTTTWEGLNASGASYAYLAIRASEFQ
;
A
#
# COMPACT_ATOMS: atom_id res chain seq x y z
N MET A 1 -10.16 64.80 43.26
CA MET A 1 -8.87 64.15 42.98
C MET A 1 -9.19 62.72 42.57
N MET A 2 -9.16 62.45 41.26
CA MET A 2 -9.67 61.23 40.63
C MET A 2 -8.71 60.05 40.90
N PHE A 3 -9.25 58.94 41.42
CA PHE A 3 -8.53 57.68 41.60
C PHE A 3 -8.62 56.86 40.30
N PHE A 4 -7.47 56.56 39.69
CA PHE A 4 -7.36 55.60 38.59
C PHE A 4 -7.08 54.19 39.14
N PRO A 5 -7.73 53.13 38.63
CA PRO A 5 -7.39 51.74 38.98
C PRO A 5 -6.14 51.23 38.22
N PRO A 6 -5.43 50.21 38.74
CA PRO A 6 -4.19 49.73 38.14
C PRO A 6 -4.40 48.86 36.91
N SER A 7 -3.56 49.08 35.90
CA SER A 7 -3.49 48.37 34.63
C SER A 7 -3.17 46.88 34.79
N ALA A 8 -4.00 46.01 34.21
CA ALA A 8 -3.73 44.60 34.09
C ALA A 8 -2.52 44.35 33.17
N GLN A 9 -1.39 43.92 33.75
CA GLN A 9 -0.25 43.43 32.98
C GLN A 9 -0.62 42.11 32.30
N GLY A 10 -0.64 42.14 30.97
CA GLY A 10 -0.78 40.95 30.13
C GLY A 10 0.38 39.99 30.36
N ARG A 11 0.08 38.79 30.84
CA ARG A 11 1.01 37.65 30.85
C ARG A 11 1.40 37.33 29.41
N ARG A 12 2.61 37.73 29.01
CA ARG A 12 3.25 37.18 27.81
C ARG A 12 3.53 35.70 28.07
N ARG A 13 2.71 34.83 27.49
CA ARG A 13 3.05 33.40 27.37
C ARG A 13 4.29 33.32 26.47
N PHE A 14 5.39 32.84 27.03
CA PHE A 14 6.52 32.37 26.25
C PHE A 14 6.03 31.26 25.31
N ALA A 15 6.11 31.48 24.00
CA ALA A 15 5.99 30.40 23.03
C ALA A 15 7.28 29.56 23.12
N PRO A 16 7.20 28.24 23.37
CA PRO A 16 8.36 27.39 23.19
C PRO A 16 8.71 27.36 21.70
N SER A 17 9.96 27.72 21.42
CA SER A 17 10.59 27.62 20.12
C SER A 17 10.67 26.17 19.65
N GLY A 18 10.42 25.96 18.36
CA GLY A 18 10.86 24.76 17.63
C GLY A 18 9.91 23.57 17.67
N SER A 19 8.69 23.70 17.15
CA SER A 19 8.01 22.54 16.58
C SER A 19 8.77 22.13 15.31
N ILE A 20 9.44 20.98 15.36
CA ILE A 20 9.84 20.21 14.17
C ILE A 20 8.63 20.20 13.24
N GLY A 21 8.79 20.70 12.02
CA GLY A 21 7.74 20.79 11.01
C GLY A 21 7.15 19.41 10.72
N LEU A 22 6.15 19.01 11.50
CA LEU A 22 5.14 18.09 11.06
C LEU A 22 4.48 18.77 9.88
N VAL A 23 4.59 18.15 8.71
CA VAL A 23 3.85 18.50 7.50
C VAL A 23 2.43 18.88 7.94
N GLY A 24 1.93 20.02 7.46
CA GLY A 24 0.53 20.41 7.70
C GLY A 24 -0.43 19.32 7.22
N PRO A 25 -1.75 19.49 7.35
CA PRO A 25 -2.67 18.55 6.74
C PRO A 25 -2.55 18.66 5.22
N GLU A 26 -1.54 18.00 4.63
CA GLU A 26 -1.60 17.61 3.24
C GLU A 26 -2.90 16.83 3.12
N ASP A 27 -3.78 17.34 2.28
CA ASP A 27 -5.03 16.66 1.99
C ASP A 27 -4.67 15.26 1.49
N LEU A 28 -5.21 14.24 2.14
CA LEU A 28 -4.94 12.83 1.82
C LEU A 28 -5.30 12.53 0.36
N SER A 29 -6.21 13.31 -0.24
CA SER A 29 -6.53 13.27 -1.68
C SER A 29 -5.30 13.55 -2.57
N SER A 30 -4.33 14.33 -2.10
CA SER A 30 -3.07 14.59 -2.80
C SER A 30 -2.05 13.47 -2.64
N LEU A 31 -2.19 12.62 -1.62
CA LEU A 31 -1.24 11.56 -1.28
C LEU A 31 -1.64 10.21 -1.89
N PHE A 32 -2.94 9.94 -1.93
CA PHE A 32 -3.49 8.68 -2.37
C PHE A 32 -4.80 8.87 -3.12
N ALA A 33 -4.96 8.11 -4.20
CA ALA A 33 -6.22 8.04 -4.92
C ALA A 33 -6.48 6.63 -5.42
N THR A 34 -7.75 6.22 -5.37
CA THR A 34 -8.29 5.07 -6.11
C THR A 34 -9.06 5.58 -7.31
N THR A 35 -8.58 5.31 -8.52
CA THR A 35 -9.20 5.78 -9.76
C THR A 35 -9.71 4.61 -10.58
N LEU A 36 -10.97 4.70 -11.02
CA LEU A 36 -11.59 3.74 -11.93
C LEU A 36 -11.56 4.31 -13.35
N TYR A 37 -11.27 3.46 -14.33
CA TYR A 37 -11.37 3.83 -15.74
C TYR A 37 -11.73 2.62 -16.61
N THR A 38 -12.21 2.90 -17.80
CA THR A 38 -12.44 1.90 -18.85
C THR A 38 -11.32 2.00 -19.86
N GLY A 39 -10.69 0.88 -20.19
CA GLY A 39 -9.63 0.85 -21.17
C GLY A 39 -10.14 1.23 -22.56
N THR A 40 -9.31 1.90 -23.33
CA THR A 40 -9.64 2.43 -24.67
C THR A 40 -8.78 1.82 -25.78
N ALA A 41 -7.67 1.15 -25.43
CA ALA A 41 -6.59 0.75 -26.32
C ALA A 41 -5.97 1.92 -27.13
N THR A 42 -6.18 3.16 -26.67
CA THR A 42 -5.57 4.37 -27.23
C THR A 42 -4.79 5.09 -26.15
N ALA A 43 -3.72 5.79 -26.53
CA ALA A 43 -2.99 6.61 -25.58
C ALA A 43 -3.91 7.69 -24.99
N GLY A 44 -3.80 7.93 -23.68
CA GLY A 44 -4.69 8.86 -22.97
C GLY A 44 -4.31 9.07 -21.52
N GLU A 45 -4.75 10.19 -20.95
CA GLU A 45 -4.53 10.50 -19.53
C GLU A 45 -5.59 9.83 -18.65
N VAL A 46 -5.12 9.22 -17.55
CA VAL A 46 -5.97 8.83 -16.41
C VAL A 46 -5.69 9.83 -15.29
N VAL A 47 -6.66 10.71 -15.06
CA VAL A 47 -6.57 11.76 -14.04
C VAL A 47 -6.92 11.19 -12.68
N THR A 48 -5.95 11.16 -11.78
CA THR A 48 -6.08 10.63 -10.41
C THR A 48 -6.14 11.74 -9.36
N GLY A 49 -5.71 12.96 -9.73
CA GLY A 49 -5.54 14.08 -8.81
C GLY A 49 -4.22 14.05 -8.01
N VAL A 50 -3.42 13.00 -8.17
CA VAL A 50 -2.14 12.83 -7.47
C VAL A 50 -1.00 13.26 -8.39
N ASP A 51 -0.19 14.23 -7.94
CA ASP A 51 1.05 14.59 -8.63
C ASP A 51 2.09 13.49 -8.40
N LEU A 52 2.47 12.79 -9.48
CA LEU A 52 3.54 11.80 -9.45
C LEU A 52 4.79 12.26 -10.20
N ALA A 53 4.64 13.20 -11.14
CA ALA A 53 5.74 13.75 -11.91
C ALA A 53 6.73 14.54 -11.05
N SER A 54 6.23 15.38 -10.14
CA SER A 54 7.06 16.29 -9.35
C SER A 54 7.62 15.66 -8.08
N THR A 55 6.88 14.73 -7.47
CA THR A 55 7.18 14.19 -6.14
C THR A 55 7.62 12.74 -6.16
N GLY A 56 7.34 12.02 -7.25
CA GLY A 56 7.55 10.58 -7.34
C GLY A 56 6.51 9.75 -6.60
N GLY A 57 6.51 8.44 -6.85
CA GLY A 57 5.52 7.54 -6.28
C GLY A 57 5.41 6.20 -6.99
N LEU A 58 4.33 5.51 -6.66
CA LEU A 58 3.93 4.21 -7.20
C LEU A 58 2.53 4.30 -7.80
N VAL A 59 2.37 3.63 -8.93
CA VAL A 59 1.08 3.37 -9.56
C VAL A 59 0.88 1.86 -9.58
N TRP A 60 -0.20 1.41 -8.96
CA TRP A 60 -0.62 0.02 -8.97
C TRP A 60 -1.89 -0.12 -9.79
N ASN A 61 -1.77 -0.74 -10.97
CA ASN A 61 -2.85 -0.96 -11.90
C ASN A 61 -3.36 -2.41 -11.91
N LYS A 62 -4.68 -2.60 -12.02
CA LYS A 62 -5.28 -3.92 -12.16
C LYS A 62 -6.55 -3.89 -13.02
N GLY A 63 -6.61 -4.79 -14.00
CA GLY A 63 -7.84 -5.11 -14.73
C GLY A 63 -8.84 -5.83 -13.83
N ARG A 64 -10.10 -5.42 -13.86
CA ARG A 64 -11.18 -5.88 -12.98
C ARG A 64 -12.14 -6.84 -13.66
N SER A 65 -12.39 -6.64 -14.96
CA SER A 65 -13.38 -7.42 -15.73
C SER A 65 -12.79 -8.52 -16.61
N ALA A 66 -11.48 -8.77 -16.54
CA ALA A 66 -10.82 -9.92 -17.17
C ALA A 66 -9.57 -10.35 -16.40
N SER A 67 -9.15 -11.61 -16.58
CA SER A 67 -7.94 -12.13 -15.97
C SER A 67 -6.73 -11.31 -16.44
N SER A 68 -6.07 -10.63 -15.51
CA SER A 68 -4.97 -9.72 -15.76
C SER A 68 -4.09 -9.65 -14.52
N SER A 69 -2.78 -9.56 -14.71
CA SER A 69 -1.86 -9.27 -13.62
C SER A 69 -2.12 -7.90 -12.98
N HIS A 70 -1.57 -7.76 -11.78
CA HIS A 70 -1.40 -6.51 -11.05
C HIS A 70 -0.07 -5.87 -11.48
N PHE A 71 -0.10 -4.72 -12.13
CA PHE A 71 1.09 -4.05 -12.68
C PHE A 71 1.53 -2.87 -11.80
N LEU A 72 2.80 -2.86 -11.39
CA LEU A 72 3.40 -1.81 -10.58
C LEU A 72 4.41 -1.01 -11.40
N PHE A 73 4.16 0.29 -11.48
CA PHE A 73 5.02 1.29 -12.11
C PHE A 73 5.48 2.28 -11.05
N ASP A 74 6.74 2.70 -11.06
CA ASP A 74 7.21 3.74 -10.17
C ASP A 74 8.18 4.70 -10.84
N THR A 75 8.31 5.86 -10.23
CA THR A 75 9.06 6.98 -10.79
C THR A 75 10.57 6.79 -10.75
N LEU A 76 11.10 5.84 -9.96
CA LEU A 76 12.54 5.57 -9.93
C LEU A 76 12.98 4.74 -11.13
N ARG A 77 12.16 3.78 -11.55
CA ARG A 77 12.44 2.89 -12.68
C ARG A 77 11.92 3.46 -14.01
N GLY A 78 11.04 4.46 -13.94
CA GLY A 78 10.48 5.16 -15.09
C GLY A 78 9.14 4.57 -15.55
N PRO A 79 8.40 5.30 -16.41
CA PRO A 79 7.01 4.99 -16.73
C PRO A 79 6.83 3.64 -17.44
N ASN A 80 7.78 3.25 -18.29
CA ASN A 80 7.65 2.05 -19.11
C ASN A 80 8.06 0.78 -18.35
N ALA A 81 8.74 0.91 -17.20
CA ALA A 81 9.23 -0.21 -16.42
C ALA A 81 8.14 -0.72 -15.48
N TYR A 82 7.88 -2.03 -15.53
CA TYR A 82 6.83 -2.63 -14.70
C TYR A 82 7.29 -3.91 -14.01
N LEU A 83 6.59 -4.21 -12.91
CA LEU A 83 6.64 -5.51 -12.24
C LEU A 83 5.22 -6.03 -12.04
N GLN A 84 5.08 -7.33 -11.83
CA GLN A 84 3.81 -7.99 -11.59
C GLN A 84 3.80 -8.66 -10.21
N THR A 85 2.87 -8.27 -9.32
CA THR A 85 2.85 -8.77 -7.93
C THR A 85 2.50 -10.24 -7.77
N ASN A 86 2.05 -10.89 -8.85
CA ASN A 86 1.72 -12.31 -8.91
C ASN A 86 2.78 -13.16 -9.64
N SER A 87 3.94 -12.58 -9.98
CA SER A 87 4.97 -13.22 -10.80
C SER A 87 6.32 -13.21 -10.11
N THR A 88 7.15 -14.22 -10.44
CA THR A 88 8.57 -14.25 -10.13
C THR A 88 9.42 -13.57 -11.18
N SER A 89 8.87 -13.21 -12.34
CA SER A 89 9.63 -12.53 -13.39
C SER A 89 10.25 -11.23 -12.87
N TYR A 90 11.43 -10.90 -13.39
CA TYR A 90 12.12 -9.65 -13.11
C TYR A 90 11.43 -8.47 -13.82
N GLN A 91 12.04 -7.29 -13.79
CA GLN A 91 11.49 -6.11 -14.43
C GLN A 91 11.41 -6.28 -15.96
N TYR A 92 10.27 -5.89 -16.53
CA TYR A 92 10.11 -5.72 -17.97
C TYR A 92 9.90 -4.24 -18.32
N THR A 93 9.96 -3.95 -19.62
CA THR A 93 9.59 -2.64 -20.16
C THR A 93 8.51 -2.80 -21.24
N ALA A 94 7.51 -1.91 -21.21
CA ALA A 94 6.46 -1.82 -22.21
C ALA A 94 6.11 -0.35 -22.45
N THR A 95 6.35 0.14 -23.66
CA THR A 95 6.10 1.54 -24.05
C THR A 95 4.61 1.81 -24.28
N ASP A 96 3.81 0.78 -24.50
CA ASP A 96 2.36 0.85 -24.72
C ASP A 96 1.54 0.74 -23.42
N PHE A 97 2.18 0.56 -22.26
CA PHE A 97 1.49 0.40 -20.97
C PHE A 97 1.27 1.75 -20.28
N LEU A 98 2.25 2.23 -19.52
CA LEU A 98 2.26 3.55 -18.90
C LEU A 98 3.39 4.33 -19.57
N SER A 99 3.08 5.48 -20.15
CA SER A 99 4.02 6.26 -20.95
C SER A 99 4.54 7.50 -20.23
N ALA A 100 3.80 8.01 -19.24
CA ALA A 100 4.24 9.14 -18.42
C ALA A 100 3.58 9.16 -17.04
N PHE A 101 4.33 9.66 -16.05
CA PHE A 101 3.77 10.20 -14.82
C PHE A 101 3.46 11.69 -15.06
N THR A 102 2.29 12.17 -14.65
CA THR A 102 1.89 13.58 -14.82
C THR A 102 1.68 14.23 -13.46
N THR A 103 1.49 15.54 -13.45
CA THR A 103 1.17 16.30 -12.23
C THR A 103 -0.25 16.07 -11.74
N LYS A 104 -1.05 15.29 -12.47
CA LYS A 104 -2.46 15.02 -12.16
C LYS A 104 -2.80 13.53 -12.19
N GLY A 105 -1.83 12.66 -12.45
CA GLY A 105 -2.03 11.22 -12.60
C GLY A 105 -1.01 10.59 -13.53
N VAL A 106 -1.49 9.89 -14.56
CA VAL A 106 -0.63 9.14 -15.49
C VAL A 106 -1.14 9.22 -16.92
N THR A 107 -0.25 9.05 -17.88
CA THR A 107 -0.62 8.76 -19.27
C THR A 107 -0.44 7.27 -19.53
N LEU A 108 -1.51 6.61 -19.98
CA LEU A 108 -1.45 5.25 -20.49
C LEU A 108 -1.13 5.27 -21.99
N GLY A 109 -0.44 4.23 -22.44
CA GLY A 109 -0.24 3.95 -23.86
C GLY A 109 -1.41 3.17 -24.46
N SER A 110 -1.22 2.69 -25.70
CA SER A 110 -2.23 2.00 -26.50
C SER A 110 -2.30 0.48 -26.24
N SER A 111 -2.04 0.00 -25.02
CA SER A 111 -2.01 -1.44 -24.72
C SER A 111 -3.31 -2.14 -25.14
N ALA A 112 -3.18 -3.16 -26.00
CA ALA A 112 -4.32 -3.95 -26.49
C ALA A 112 -4.72 -5.11 -25.55
N TYR A 113 -4.00 -5.32 -24.44
CA TYR A 113 -4.13 -6.54 -23.63
C TYR A 113 -4.25 -6.30 -22.13
N ASN A 114 -3.32 -5.51 -21.56
CA ASN A 114 -3.05 -5.56 -20.14
C ASN A 114 -3.66 -4.36 -19.42
N VAL A 115 -3.00 -3.21 -19.46
CA VAL A 115 -3.34 -2.05 -18.61
C VAL A 115 -4.35 -1.10 -19.24
N ASN A 116 -4.68 -1.23 -20.52
CA ASN A 116 -5.58 -0.30 -21.21
C ASN A 116 -6.42 -0.96 -22.32
N LYS A 117 -6.74 -2.26 -22.19
CA LYS A 117 -7.48 -2.96 -23.24
C LYS A 117 -8.90 -2.39 -23.38
N SER A 118 -9.29 -2.14 -24.63
CA SER A 118 -10.58 -1.57 -24.97
C SER A 118 -11.76 -2.35 -24.36
N GLY A 119 -12.66 -1.64 -23.69
CA GLY A 119 -13.89 -2.19 -23.11
C GLY A 119 -13.70 -2.95 -21.78
N LEU A 120 -12.47 -3.06 -21.26
CA LEU A 120 -12.24 -3.63 -19.93
C LEU A 120 -12.25 -2.55 -18.85
N SER A 121 -12.69 -2.92 -17.65
CA SER A 121 -12.69 -2.04 -16.47
C SER A 121 -11.41 -2.22 -15.67
N TYR A 122 -10.89 -1.12 -15.14
CA TYR A 122 -9.64 -1.08 -14.40
C TYR A 122 -9.77 -0.32 -13.08
N VAL A 123 -8.84 -0.59 -12.17
CA VAL A 123 -8.53 0.25 -11.01
C VAL A 123 -7.06 0.62 -11.04
N LEU A 124 -6.78 1.86 -10.64
CA LEU A 124 -5.45 2.40 -10.49
C LEU A 124 -5.35 3.06 -9.11
N TRP A 125 -4.46 2.52 -8.28
CA TRP A 125 -4.10 3.12 -6.99
C TRP A 125 -2.82 3.92 -7.15
N SER A 126 -2.89 5.21 -6.87
CA SER A 126 -1.72 6.12 -6.89
C SER A 126 -1.24 6.35 -5.47
N PHE A 127 0.06 6.18 -5.24
CA PHE A 127 0.72 6.45 -3.96
C PHE A 127 1.83 7.48 -4.18
N ARG A 128 1.65 8.70 -3.69
CA ARG A 128 2.68 9.76 -3.76
C ARG A 128 3.73 9.52 -2.68
N ARG A 129 5.01 9.75 -3.01
CA ARG A 129 6.06 9.77 -1.98
C ARG A 129 5.83 10.95 -1.04
N ALA A 130 5.76 10.68 0.26
CA ALA A 130 5.66 11.71 1.28
C ALA A 130 6.09 11.17 2.66
N PRO A 131 6.80 11.99 3.47
CA PRO A 131 7.03 11.70 4.88
C PRO A 131 5.73 11.34 5.61
N GLY A 132 5.76 10.26 6.39
CA GLY A 132 4.61 9.78 7.16
C GLY A 132 3.54 9.07 6.33
N PHE A 133 3.77 8.82 5.04
CA PHE A 133 2.80 8.11 4.20
C PHE A 133 3.44 6.98 3.38
N PHE A 134 4.19 7.30 2.33
CA PHE A 134 4.72 6.31 1.39
C PHE A 134 6.09 6.71 0.87
N ASP A 135 6.94 5.73 0.59
CA ASP A 135 8.20 5.93 -0.12
C ASP A 135 8.52 4.76 -1.05
N VAL A 136 9.29 5.03 -2.09
CA VAL A 136 9.87 4.03 -2.97
C VAL A 136 11.38 4.23 -2.99
N VAL A 137 12.12 3.13 -2.82
CA VAL A 137 13.59 3.14 -2.69
C VAL A 137 14.18 2.08 -3.61
N SER A 138 15.15 2.48 -4.43
CA SER A 138 16.03 1.56 -5.17
C SER A 138 17.36 1.42 -4.46
N TYR A 139 17.91 0.21 -4.39
CA TYR A 139 19.24 -0.02 -3.83
C TYR A 139 19.89 -1.24 -4.48
N THR A 140 21.21 -1.35 -4.32
CA THR A 140 21.98 -2.52 -4.74
C THR A 140 22.36 -3.32 -3.49
N GLY A 141 22.07 -4.62 -3.50
CA GLY A 141 22.46 -5.49 -2.41
C GLY A 141 23.98 -5.55 -2.27
N THR A 142 24.45 -5.66 -1.03
CA THR A 142 25.89 -5.66 -0.71
C THR A 142 26.44 -7.07 -0.46
N GLY A 143 25.56 -8.02 -0.13
CA GLY A 143 25.93 -9.35 0.37
C GLY A 143 26.29 -9.37 1.86
N VAL A 144 26.31 -8.22 2.53
CA VAL A 144 26.68 -8.11 3.96
C VAL A 144 25.44 -8.18 4.83
N ALA A 145 25.36 -9.18 5.71
CA ALA A 145 24.25 -9.34 6.65
C ALA A 145 24.04 -8.06 7.46
N GLY A 146 22.78 -7.64 7.60
CA GLY A 146 22.41 -6.47 8.37
C GLY A 146 22.58 -5.12 7.68
N THR A 147 22.76 -5.11 6.35
CA THR A 147 22.77 -3.88 5.55
C THR A 147 21.54 -3.03 5.80
N LEU A 148 21.75 -1.74 6.09
CA LEU A 148 20.71 -0.74 6.33
C LEU A 148 20.48 0.07 5.06
N ILE A 149 19.24 0.12 4.61
CA ILE A 149 18.80 0.83 3.42
C ILE A 149 18.02 2.07 3.86
N ALA A 150 18.48 3.25 3.45
CA ALA A 150 17.87 4.51 3.83
C ALA A 150 16.53 4.76 3.13
N HIS A 151 15.59 5.42 3.80
CA HIS A 151 14.30 5.85 3.24
C HIS A 151 13.82 7.21 3.78
N GLY A 152 12.83 7.78 3.12
CA GLY A 152 12.28 9.11 3.32
C GLY A 152 11.07 9.21 4.25
N LEU A 153 10.53 8.09 4.75
CA LEU A 153 9.28 8.07 5.55
C LEU A 153 9.27 8.95 6.80
N LYS A 154 10.40 9.22 7.46
CA LYS A 154 10.47 9.94 8.76
C LYS A 154 9.70 9.28 9.92
N THR A 155 9.09 8.12 9.69
CA THR A 155 8.59 7.16 10.67
C THR A 155 9.02 5.75 10.26
N ALA A 156 8.96 4.79 11.17
CA ALA A 156 9.25 3.40 10.82
C ALA A 156 8.26 2.89 9.75
N PRO A 157 8.66 2.01 8.84
CA PRO A 157 7.71 1.32 7.97
C PRO A 157 6.70 0.50 8.80
N ALA A 158 5.44 0.53 8.37
CA ALA A 158 4.39 -0.37 8.82
C ALA A 158 4.26 -1.61 7.94
N PHE A 159 4.54 -1.45 6.64
CA PHE A 159 4.55 -2.50 5.65
C PHE A 159 5.65 -2.21 4.63
N ILE A 160 6.36 -3.27 4.23
CA ILE A 160 7.42 -3.20 3.21
C ILE A 160 7.08 -4.25 2.15
N LEU A 161 7.08 -3.85 0.89
CA LEU A 161 7.00 -4.76 -0.26
C LEU A 161 8.26 -4.57 -1.11
N LEU A 162 9.00 -5.65 -1.33
CA LEU A 162 10.34 -5.63 -1.88
C LEU A 162 10.47 -6.62 -3.02
N ARG A 163 11.25 -6.24 -4.04
CA ARG A 163 11.47 -7.06 -5.23
C ARG A 163 12.86 -6.88 -5.81
N ASN A 164 13.46 -8.00 -6.20
CA ASN A 164 14.64 -8.05 -7.07
C ASN A 164 14.23 -7.68 -8.50
N THR A 165 14.96 -6.77 -9.13
CA THR A 165 14.60 -6.23 -10.45
C THR A 165 15.40 -6.81 -11.61
N SER A 166 16.42 -7.63 -11.36
CA SER A 166 17.33 -8.18 -12.39
C SER A 166 17.27 -9.69 -12.57
N SER A 167 16.61 -10.42 -11.68
CA SER A 167 16.46 -11.88 -11.81
C SER A 167 15.12 -12.39 -11.31
N GLU A 168 14.79 -13.61 -11.72
CA GLU A 168 13.62 -14.30 -11.20
C GLU A 168 13.78 -14.50 -9.69
N ALA A 169 12.79 -14.06 -8.92
CA ALA A 169 12.66 -14.33 -7.49
C ALA A 169 11.24 -13.97 -7.02
N ASN A 170 10.82 -14.47 -5.86
CA ASN A 170 9.56 -14.06 -5.25
C ASN A 170 9.61 -12.59 -4.81
N TRP A 171 8.42 -12.00 -4.66
CA TRP A 171 8.22 -10.76 -3.93
C TRP A 171 8.32 -11.06 -2.43
N VAL A 172 8.93 -10.15 -1.68
CA VAL A 172 8.97 -10.23 -0.22
C VAL A 172 8.09 -9.14 0.35
N ALA A 173 7.22 -9.51 1.29
CA ALA A 173 6.52 -8.56 2.12
C ALA A 173 6.92 -8.71 3.59
N TRP A 174 6.91 -7.61 4.33
CA TRP A 174 7.02 -7.56 5.79
C TRP A 174 5.92 -6.69 6.38
N HIS A 175 5.45 -7.04 7.57
CA HIS A 175 4.34 -6.34 8.22
C HIS A 175 4.53 -6.18 9.73
N LYS A 176 4.48 -4.94 10.24
CA LYS A 176 4.79 -4.61 11.63
C LYS A 176 3.91 -5.34 12.66
N GLY A 177 2.67 -5.62 12.30
CA GLY A 177 1.66 -6.20 13.21
C GLY A 177 1.73 -7.72 13.34
N VAL A 178 2.48 -8.40 12.46
CA VAL A 178 2.67 -9.85 12.55
C VAL A 178 3.76 -10.12 13.59
N ALA A 179 3.63 -11.21 14.35
CA ALA A 179 4.55 -11.54 15.43
C ALA A 179 6.01 -11.53 14.95
N ALA A 180 6.88 -10.91 15.76
CA ALA A 180 8.30 -10.85 15.49
C ALA A 180 8.86 -12.27 15.31
N GLY A 181 9.75 -12.43 14.32
CA GLY A 181 10.30 -13.74 13.98
C GLY A 181 9.43 -14.60 13.07
N VAL A 182 8.24 -14.13 12.65
CA VAL A 182 7.40 -14.72 11.56
C VAL A 182 6.69 -13.66 10.70
N ASN A 183 7.19 -12.43 10.66
CA ASN A 183 6.51 -11.26 10.08
C ASN A 183 6.91 -10.92 8.64
N SER A 184 7.47 -11.88 7.89
CA SER A 184 7.73 -11.72 6.45
C SER A 184 7.10 -12.84 5.62
N VAL A 185 6.85 -12.62 4.34
CA VAL A 185 6.21 -13.63 3.46
C VAL A 185 6.59 -13.44 2.01
N GLU A 186 6.58 -14.52 1.25
CA GLU A 186 6.60 -14.46 -0.21
C GLU A 186 5.24 -13.96 -0.73
N PHE A 187 5.18 -12.68 -1.09
CA PHE A 187 3.91 -11.98 -1.31
C PHE A 187 3.10 -12.53 -2.49
N ASN A 188 3.78 -13.04 -3.51
CA ASN A 188 3.18 -13.57 -4.73
C ASN A 188 2.74 -15.04 -4.61
N THR A 189 2.80 -15.64 -3.42
CA THR A 189 2.37 -17.03 -3.17
C THR A 189 1.22 -17.07 -2.16
N THR A 190 0.72 -18.27 -1.85
CA THR A 190 -0.25 -18.51 -0.77
C THR A 190 0.41 -18.98 0.52
N ASN A 191 1.75 -18.93 0.61
CA ASN A 191 2.50 -19.42 1.75
C ASN A 191 2.14 -18.66 3.03
N ALA A 192 2.27 -19.36 4.16
CA ALA A 192 2.20 -18.76 5.48
C ALA A 192 3.33 -17.75 5.68
N TRP A 193 3.15 -16.85 6.64
CA TRP A 193 4.22 -15.95 7.03
C TRP A 193 5.35 -16.74 7.71
N GLN A 194 6.58 -16.30 7.47
CA GLN A 194 7.83 -16.95 7.79
C GLN A 194 8.80 -16.00 8.49
N SER A 195 9.95 -16.52 8.88
CA SER A 195 10.89 -15.80 9.72
C SER A 195 11.42 -14.53 9.08
N GLN A 196 11.35 -13.43 9.83
CA GLN A 196 11.81 -12.10 9.40
C GLN A 196 13.20 -12.20 8.80
N GLY A 197 14.16 -12.70 9.59
CA GLY A 197 15.58 -12.69 9.28
C GLY A 197 15.95 -13.39 7.98
N GLN A 198 15.09 -14.25 7.44
CA GLN A 198 15.29 -14.84 6.12
C GLN A 198 15.15 -13.77 5.03
N PHE A 199 14.08 -12.99 5.03
CA PHE A 199 13.77 -12.07 3.95
C PHE A 199 14.13 -10.60 4.25
N LEU A 200 13.90 -10.14 5.48
CA LEU A 200 14.18 -8.77 5.95
C LEU A 200 14.85 -8.81 7.34
N GLY A 201 15.69 -7.83 7.66
CA GLY A 201 16.32 -7.77 8.98
C GLY A 201 15.35 -7.30 10.08
N THR A 202 15.81 -7.17 11.32
CA THR A 202 14.98 -6.72 12.45
C THR A 202 14.92 -5.21 12.61
N GLU A 203 15.86 -4.49 12.00
CA GLU A 203 15.97 -3.04 12.14
C GLU A 203 15.12 -2.29 11.10
N HIS A 204 13.95 -1.83 11.52
CA HIS A 204 13.06 -0.97 10.75
C HIS A 204 12.76 0.30 11.57
N THR A 205 13.46 1.38 11.23
CA THR A 205 13.43 2.64 11.99
C THR A 205 12.90 3.77 11.13
N ARG A 206 12.86 4.99 11.67
CA ARG A 206 12.41 6.17 10.92
C ARG A 206 13.25 6.55 9.69
N ALA A 207 14.43 5.98 9.53
CA ALA A 207 15.38 6.35 8.49
C ALA A 207 15.90 5.16 7.69
N VAL A 208 15.79 3.93 8.20
CA VAL A 208 16.32 2.74 7.54
C VAL A 208 15.40 1.54 7.70
N PHE A 209 15.45 0.66 6.72
CA PHE A 209 15.05 -0.73 6.87
C PHE A 209 16.24 -1.64 6.61
N GLN A 210 16.24 -2.84 7.19
CA GLN A 210 17.34 -3.78 7.05
C GLN A 210 17.03 -4.89 6.05
N GLY A 211 17.96 -5.18 5.15
CA GLY A 211 17.88 -6.35 4.27
C GLY A 211 18.04 -7.67 5.04
N GLY A 212 17.41 -8.74 4.56
CA GLY A 212 17.47 -10.06 5.19
C GLY A 212 18.86 -10.70 5.17
N SER A 213 19.02 -11.75 5.98
CA SER A 213 20.24 -12.56 6.02
C SER A 213 20.37 -13.48 4.80
N GLN A 214 19.26 -13.91 4.19
CA GLN A 214 19.32 -14.60 2.90
C GLN A 214 19.42 -13.57 1.78
N ALA A 215 20.66 -13.32 1.38
CA ALA A 215 21.01 -12.29 0.41
C ALA A 215 20.14 -12.35 -0.85
N TYR A 216 19.86 -13.54 -1.41
CA TYR A 216 19.06 -13.72 -2.63
C TYR A 216 17.76 -12.88 -2.68
N TYR A 217 17.04 -12.79 -1.56
CA TYR A 217 15.72 -12.15 -1.53
C TYR A 217 15.78 -10.62 -1.40
N ALA A 218 16.78 -10.07 -0.71
CA ALA A 218 16.77 -8.66 -0.34
C ALA A 218 18.15 -7.99 -0.25
N ASN A 219 19.26 -8.70 -0.43
CA ASN A 219 20.58 -8.12 -0.22
C ASN A 219 21.71 -8.87 -0.95
N GLN A 220 21.44 -9.47 -2.11
CA GLN A 220 22.46 -10.20 -2.86
C GLN A 220 23.45 -9.20 -3.45
N SER A 221 24.74 -9.48 -3.28
CA SER A 221 25.81 -8.57 -3.73
C SER A 221 25.67 -8.25 -5.21
N GLY A 222 25.62 -6.96 -5.55
CA GLY A 222 25.51 -6.47 -6.92
C GLY A 222 24.10 -6.53 -7.53
N VAL A 223 23.11 -7.05 -6.82
CA VAL A 223 21.74 -7.20 -7.34
C VAL A 223 20.90 -5.94 -7.05
N PRO A 224 20.22 -5.34 -8.04
CA PRO A 224 19.32 -4.22 -7.84
C PRO A 224 17.95 -4.65 -7.31
N TYR A 225 17.49 -3.94 -6.28
CA TYR A 225 16.19 -4.12 -5.64
C TYR A 225 15.39 -2.82 -5.67
N ILE A 226 14.06 -2.98 -5.64
CA ILE A 226 13.09 -1.90 -5.41
C ILE A 226 12.26 -2.26 -4.18
N ALA A 227 12.05 -1.29 -3.29
CA ALA A 227 11.22 -1.43 -2.10
C ALA A 227 10.16 -0.33 -2.06
N TYR A 228 8.91 -0.72 -1.79
CA TYR A 228 7.77 0.14 -1.55
C TYR A 228 7.43 0.09 -0.06
N LEU A 229 7.43 1.24 0.59
CA LEU A 229 7.31 1.34 2.04
C LEU A 229 6.09 2.19 2.41
N TRP A 230 5.23 1.65 3.26
CA TRP A 230 4.11 2.38 3.86
C TRP A 230 4.48 2.72 5.30
N ALA A 231 4.25 3.97 5.70
CA ALA A 231 4.61 4.50 7.00
C ALA A 231 3.78 3.93 8.14
N ASP A 232 4.41 3.74 9.30
CA ASP A 232 3.70 3.68 10.57
C ASP A 232 3.29 5.08 10.99
N ALA A 233 2.10 5.48 10.57
CA ALA A 233 1.52 6.78 10.84
C ALA A 233 0.03 6.60 11.16
N PRO A 234 -0.35 6.28 12.41
CA PRO A 234 -1.71 5.88 12.79
C PRO A 234 -2.83 6.87 12.44
N ARG A 235 -2.50 8.12 12.09
CA ARG A 235 -3.45 9.14 11.61
C ARG A 235 -3.79 9.03 10.11
N LEU A 236 -2.98 8.31 9.32
CA LEU A 236 -3.12 8.16 7.86
C LEU A 236 -3.11 6.68 7.44
N ILE A 237 -2.25 5.88 8.06
CA ILE A 237 -2.04 4.46 7.75
C ILE A 237 -2.16 3.66 9.05
N ALA A 238 -2.97 2.60 9.01
CA ALA A 238 -3.06 1.62 10.08
C ALA A 238 -2.57 0.26 9.58
N ALA A 239 -1.65 -0.34 10.33
CA ALA A 239 -1.24 -1.72 10.10
C ALA A 239 -1.37 -2.50 11.41
N GLY A 240 -2.04 -3.64 11.37
CA GLY A 240 -2.33 -4.40 12.57
C GLY A 240 -2.73 -5.84 12.27
N THR A 241 -3.21 -6.53 13.30
CA THR A 241 -3.77 -7.87 13.17
C THR A 241 -5.12 -7.97 13.85
N TYR A 242 -5.91 -8.96 13.44
CA TYR A 242 -7.13 -9.37 14.11
C TYR A 242 -7.25 -10.90 14.09
N VAL A 243 -8.09 -11.44 14.97
CA VAL A 243 -8.38 -12.88 15.03
C VAL A 243 -9.79 -13.11 14.51
N GLY A 244 -9.93 -14.02 13.55
CA GLY A 244 -11.21 -14.37 12.99
C GLY A 244 -12.08 -15.15 13.98
N THR A 245 -13.39 -14.92 13.90
CA THR A 245 -14.40 -15.52 14.77
C THR A 245 -15.07 -16.73 14.15
N GLY A 246 -14.95 -16.96 12.84
CA GLY A 246 -15.68 -18.02 12.14
C GLY A 246 -17.19 -17.79 12.11
N SER A 247 -17.67 -16.57 12.39
CA SER A 247 -19.08 -16.23 12.52
C SER A 247 -19.47 -15.11 11.56
N ALA A 248 -20.71 -15.14 11.08
CA ALA A 248 -21.30 -14.02 10.33
C ALA A 248 -21.76 -12.87 11.24
N THR A 249 -21.74 -13.04 12.56
CA THR A 249 -21.92 -11.93 13.51
C THR A 249 -20.85 -10.87 13.27
N PRO A 250 -21.20 -9.57 13.20
CA PRO A 250 -20.25 -8.50 12.94
C PRO A 250 -18.99 -8.56 13.80
N LEU A 251 -17.83 -8.76 13.16
CA LEU A 251 -16.50 -8.57 13.75
C LEU A 251 -15.99 -7.19 13.34
N SER A 252 -15.86 -6.27 14.28
CA SER A 252 -15.32 -4.92 14.04
C SER A 252 -13.84 -4.83 14.40
N VAL A 253 -13.05 -4.28 13.49
CA VAL A 253 -11.61 -4.03 13.65
C VAL A 253 -11.36 -2.52 13.54
N THR A 254 -10.87 -1.92 14.62
CA THR A 254 -10.53 -0.49 14.66
C THR A 254 -9.23 -0.21 13.91
N CYS A 255 -9.23 0.80 13.05
CA CYS A 255 -8.05 1.26 12.31
C CYS A 255 -7.47 2.52 12.95
N GLY A 256 -6.17 2.52 13.23
CA GLY A 256 -5.44 3.70 13.70
C GLY A 256 -6.07 4.30 14.97
N THR A 257 -6.50 5.56 14.89
CA THR A 257 -7.19 6.26 15.99
C THR A 257 -8.72 6.21 15.88
N GLY A 258 -9.28 5.30 15.09
CA GLY A 258 -10.73 5.12 14.93
C GLY A 258 -11.34 5.87 13.75
N TRP A 259 -10.64 5.92 12.61
CA TRP A 259 -11.11 6.58 11.39
C TRP A 259 -11.67 5.60 10.36
N ASP A 260 -12.32 6.12 9.32
CA ASP A 260 -12.83 5.33 8.20
C ASP A 260 -11.73 5.08 7.14
N PRO A 261 -11.49 3.82 6.73
CA PRO A 261 -10.55 3.49 5.66
C PRO A 261 -11.17 3.76 4.29
N GLN A 262 -10.38 4.25 3.34
CA GLN A 262 -10.72 4.25 1.91
C GLN A 262 -10.16 3.05 1.15
N TRP A 263 -9.09 2.44 1.67
CA TRP A 263 -8.41 1.29 1.09
C TRP A 263 -7.97 0.34 2.19
N LEU A 264 -8.09 -0.97 1.94
CA LEU A 264 -7.81 -2.04 2.89
C LEU A 264 -7.17 -3.23 2.16
N MET A 265 -6.06 -3.71 2.68
CA MET A 265 -5.44 -4.98 2.28
C MET A 265 -5.41 -5.93 3.46
N ILE A 266 -5.85 -7.18 3.26
CA ILE A 266 -5.89 -8.23 4.28
C ILE A 266 -5.17 -9.48 3.76
N ARG A 267 -4.39 -10.13 4.63
CA ARG A 267 -3.84 -11.47 4.38
C ARG A 267 -3.88 -12.32 5.64
N ARG A 268 -4.28 -13.58 5.52
CA ARG A 268 -4.23 -14.56 6.60
C ARG A 268 -2.77 -14.90 6.96
N VAL A 269 -2.47 -14.99 8.26
CA VAL A 269 -1.12 -15.27 8.77
C VAL A 269 -0.68 -16.71 8.47
N SER A 270 -1.61 -17.66 8.52
CA SER A 270 -1.33 -19.07 8.21
C SER A 270 -1.28 -19.40 6.71
N GLY A 271 -1.35 -18.39 5.84
CA GLY A 271 -1.34 -18.57 4.38
C GLY A 271 -2.73 -18.36 3.75
N GLY A 272 -2.71 -17.94 2.48
CA GLY A 272 -3.88 -17.53 1.72
C GLY A 272 -3.57 -16.38 0.76
N ASN A 273 -4.58 -15.91 0.04
CA ASN A 273 -4.43 -14.77 -0.87
C ASN A 273 -4.34 -13.44 -0.12
N THR A 274 -3.68 -12.46 -0.74
CA THR A 274 -3.65 -11.07 -0.26
C THR A 274 -4.78 -10.30 -0.92
N LEU A 275 -5.82 -10.01 -0.16
CA LEU A 275 -7.08 -9.44 -0.66
C LEU A 275 -7.08 -7.91 -0.51
N ILE A 276 -7.52 -7.19 -1.54
CA ILE A 276 -7.60 -5.73 -1.57
C ILE A 276 -9.05 -5.28 -1.76
N TYR A 277 -9.50 -4.40 -0.88
CA TYR A 277 -10.81 -3.72 -0.89
C TYR A 277 -10.60 -2.20 -0.87
N ASP A 278 -11.51 -1.46 -1.50
CA ASP A 278 -11.57 -0.01 -1.36
C ASP A 278 -12.99 0.51 -1.58
N ARG A 279 -13.25 1.70 -1.03
CA ARG A 279 -14.59 2.30 -1.03
C ARG A 279 -15.08 2.68 -2.41
N VAL A 280 -14.18 3.12 -3.30
CA VAL A 280 -14.54 3.54 -4.65
C VAL A 280 -15.11 2.36 -5.44
N ARG A 281 -14.48 1.18 -5.37
CA ARG A 281 -15.00 -0.04 -6.01
C ARG A 281 -16.24 -0.57 -5.31
N GLN A 282 -16.27 -0.53 -3.98
CA GLN A 282 -17.47 -0.93 -3.20
C GLN A 282 -18.71 -0.11 -3.58
N GLN A 283 -18.55 1.19 -3.83
CA GLN A 283 -19.63 2.08 -4.26
C GLN A 283 -20.01 1.86 -5.73
N ALA A 284 -19.05 1.60 -6.61
CA ALA A 284 -19.29 1.51 -8.05
C ALA A 284 -19.93 0.18 -8.52
N ARG A 285 -19.78 -0.92 -7.78
CA ARG A 285 -20.17 -2.27 -8.24
C ARG A 285 -21.65 -2.61 -8.14
N GLY A 286 -22.44 -1.85 -7.38
CA GLY A 286 -23.77 -2.28 -6.96
C GLY A 286 -23.73 -3.48 -6.00
N ALA A 287 -24.33 -4.60 -6.38
CA ALA A 287 -24.37 -5.83 -5.57
C ALA A 287 -23.27 -6.84 -5.99
N GLY A 288 -22.69 -7.54 -5.02
CA GLY A 288 -21.63 -8.54 -5.23
C GLY A 288 -20.29 -8.14 -4.61
N PRO A 289 -19.34 -9.09 -4.52
CA PRO A 289 -18.05 -8.85 -3.90
C PRO A 289 -17.08 -8.13 -4.86
N CYS A 290 -16.16 -7.31 -4.34
CA CYS A 290 -15.14 -6.62 -5.17
C CYS A 290 -13.70 -6.89 -4.73
N GLU A 291 -13.44 -8.02 -4.10
CA GLU A 291 -12.09 -8.40 -3.75
C GLU A 291 -11.21 -8.54 -4.99
N LEU A 292 -9.98 -8.06 -4.87
CA LEU A 292 -8.89 -8.37 -5.80
C LEU A 292 -7.80 -9.09 -5.00
N ALA A 293 -7.30 -10.21 -5.52
CA ALA A 293 -6.18 -10.92 -4.92
C ALA A 293 -4.86 -10.52 -5.60
N ALA A 294 -4.04 -9.75 -4.88
CA ALA A 294 -2.80 -9.14 -5.35
C ALA A 294 -1.76 -10.16 -5.87
N ASN A 295 -1.85 -11.40 -5.40
CA ASN A 295 -0.97 -12.50 -5.77
C ASN A 295 -1.55 -13.40 -6.89
N THR A 296 -2.60 -12.95 -7.59
CA THR A 296 -3.25 -13.71 -8.67
C THR A 296 -3.54 -12.83 -9.88
N THR A 297 -4.01 -13.44 -10.97
CA THR A 297 -4.55 -12.72 -12.14
C THR A 297 -6.07 -12.60 -12.11
N GLY A 298 -6.75 -13.10 -11.08
CA GLY A 298 -8.20 -13.24 -11.02
C GLY A 298 -8.95 -11.93 -11.23
N ILE A 299 -10.16 -12.03 -11.80
CA ILE A 299 -11.08 -10.90 -11.91
C ILE A 299 -11.53 -10.42 -10.53
N GLU A 300 -12.08 -9.22 -10.49
CA GLU A 300 -12.78 -8.70 -9.32
C GLU A 300 -13.96 -9.61 -8.96
N GLY A 301 -14.11 -9.94 -7.67
CA GLY A 301 -15.15 -10.87 -7.22
C GLY A 301 -14.86 -12.35 -7.52
N GLY A 302 -13.65 -12.67 -8.01
CA GLY A 302 -13.29 -14.00 -8.49
C GLY A 302 -12.68 -14.94 -7.44
N GLN A 303 -12.55 -14.52 -6.17
CA GLN A 303 -11.89 -15.29 -5.11
C GLN A 303 -12.87 -15.92 -4.12
N GLY A 304 -14.08 -15.37 -4.00
CA GLY A 304 -15.13 -15.92 -3.15
C GLY A 304 -16.49 -15.28 -3.37
N THR A 305 -17.52 -15.83 -2.74
CA THR A 305 -18.90 -15.30 -2.75
C THR A 305 -19.26 -14.56 -1.45
N ALA A 306 -18.27 -14.33 -0.59
CA ALA A 306 -18.46 -13.74 0.72
C ALA A 306 -18.87 -12.26 0.66
N PRO A 307 -19.67 -11.78 1.63
CA PRO A 307 -19.83 -10.34 1.82
C PRO A 307 -18.48 -9.65 2.04
N ASP A 308 -18.27 -8.54 1.36
CA ASP A 308 -17.10 -7.70 1.52
C ASP A 308 -17.04 -7.04 2.91
N PRO A 309 -15.83 -6.69 3.39
CA PRO A 309 -15.68 -5.84 4.56
C PRO A 309 -16.39 -4.50 4.37
N VAL A 310 -17.16 -4.06 5.36
CA VAL A 310 -17.73 -2.71 5.39
C VAL A 310 -16.65 -1.75 5.87
N LEU A 311 -16.22 -0.83 5.00
CA LEU A 311 -15.20 0.18 5.30
C LEU A 311 -15.85 1.46 5.83
N ALA A 312 -15.87 1.62 7.15
CA ALA A 312 -16.50 2.75 7.83
C ALA A 312 -15.88 2.98 9.21
N ALA A 313 -15.94 4.19 9.74
CA ALA A 313 -15.41 4.49 11.07
C ALA A 313 -16.04 3.54 12.13
N PRO A 314 -15.25 3.00 13.07
CA PRO A 314 -13.84 3.33 13.36
C PRO A 314 -12.80 2.45 12.63
N GLY A 315 -13.16 1.73 11.57
CA GLY A 315 -12.23 0.89 10.80
C GLY A 315 -12.95 0.04 9.76
N PHE A 316 -13.06 -1.26 10.00
CA PHE A 316 -13.84 -2.13 9.12
C PHE A 316 -14.60 -3.21 9.89
N THR A 317 -15.69 -3.69 9.29
CA THR A 317 -16.53 -4.74 9.87
C THR A 317 -16.68 -5.90 8.90
N LEU A 318 -16.52 -7.12 9.41
CA LEU A 318 -16.68 -8.38 8.69
C LEU A 318 -17.98 -9.07 9.13
N THR A 319 -18.77 -9.56 8.18
CA THR A 319 -20.03 -10.29 8.40
C THR A 319 -20.04 -11.61 7.62
N THR A 320 -18.88 -12.27 7.58
CA THR A 320 -18.64 -13.47 6.78
C THR A 320 -17.95 -14.53 7.62
N THR A 321 -18.13 -15.80 7.26
CA THR A 321 -17.37 -16.94 7.79
C THR A 321 -16.22 -17.35 6.87
N TRP A 322 -16.05 -16.67 5.73
CA TRP A 322 -15.10 -17.07 4.70
C TRP A 322 -13.66 -17.04 5.21
N GLU A 323 -12.94 -18.13 4.96
CA GLU A 323 -11.59 -18.32 5.48
C GLU A 323 -10.55 -17.31 4.99
N GLY A 324 -10.81 -16.66 3.86
CA GLY A 324 -9.98 -15.55 3.36
C GLY A 324 -9.98 -14.34 4.30
N LEU A 325 -11.01 -14.18 5.14
CA LEU A 325 -11.22 -13.00 5.98
C LEU A 325 -11.49 -13.30 7.46
N ASN A 326 -12.15 -14.40 7.81
CA ASN A 326 -12.71 -14.59 9.15
C ASN A 326 -12.82 -16.05 9.62
N ALA A 327 -11.82 -16.91 9.33
CA ALA A 327 -11.76 -18.26 9.89
C ALA A 327 -11.62 -18.22 11.42
N SER A 328 -12.32 -19.12 12.11
CA SER A 328 -12.29 -19.20 13.58
C SER A 328 -10.86 -19.41 14.10
N GLY A 329 -10.42 -18.52 14.99
CA GLY A 329 -9.11 -18.58 15.64
C GLY A 329 -7.93 -18.24 14.73
N ALA A 330 -8.14 -17.93 13.45
CA ALA A 330 -7.06 -17.57 12.54
C ALA A 330 -6.67 -16.10 12.69
N SER A 331 -5.38 -15.81 12.71
CA SER A 331 -4.87 -14.43 12.68
C SER A 331 -4.78 -13.90 11.25
N TYR A 332 -5.10 -12.62 11.08
CA TYR A 332 -5.01 -11.90 9.81
C TYR A 332 -4.23 -10.61 10.01
N ALA A 333 -3.34 -10.29 9.06
CA ALA A 333 -2.66 -9.01 9.00
C ALA A 333 -3.42 -8.07 8.06
N TYR A 334 -3.50 -6.78 8.41
CA TYR A 334 -4.14 -5.78 7.57
C TYR A 334 -3.30 -4.51 7.46
N LEU A 335 -3.38 -3.87 6.29
CA LEU A 335 -2.92 -2.52 6.03
C LEU A 335 -4.10 -1.69 5.51
N ALA A 336 -4.37 -0.54 6.14
CA ALA A 336 -5.47 0.34 5.80
C ALA A 336 -4.98 1.78 5.60
N ILE A 337 -5.60 2.49 4.67
CA ILE A 337 -5.37 3.92 4.41
C ILE A 337 -6.64 4.67 4.74
N ARG A 338 -6.53 5.71 5.57
CA ARG A 338 -7.62 6.59 5.99
C ARG A 338 -8.31 7.23 4.78
N ALA A 339 -9.59 7.52 4.84
CA ALA A 339 -10.26 8.35 3.84
C ALA A 339 -9.84 9.83 3.97
N SER A 340 -9.81 10.57 2.87
CA SER A 340 -9.83 12.03 2.96
C SER A 340 -11.12 12.45 3.68
N GLU A 341 -11.06 13.45 4.56
CA GLU A 341 -12.29 14.01 5.11
C GLU A 341 -13.14 14.51 3.94
N PHE A 342 -14.38 14.04 3.82
CA PHE A 342 -15.30 14.53 2.81
C PHE A 342 -15.45 16.05 3.04
N GLN A 343 -15.10 16.85 2.03
CA GLN A 343 -15.50 18.26 1.98
C GLN A 343 -17.00 18.38 1.76
#